data_AF-A0A969EJ71-F1
#
_entry.id   AF-A0A969EJ71-F1
#
_cell.length_a   1.000
_cell.length_b   1.000
_cell.length_c   1.000
_cell.angle_alpha   90.00
_cell.angle_beta   90.00
_cell.angle_gamma   90.00
#
_symmetry.space_group_name_H-M   'P 1'
#
loop_
_entity.id
_entity.type
_entity.pdbx_description
1 polymer ?
#
loop_
_entity_poly.entity_id
_entity_poly.type
_entity_poly.pdbx_seq_one_letter_code
_entity_poly.pdbx_strand_id
1 'polypeptide(L)'
;MGFEYELLTRLAEYLGVSLRIIVASGVEHAFDQLNEGLVDVIAFPLTVTKARKEFIEFSDPLLLTHQVLVQRKPDSGGVSIKNPVDLIGKKVHVIEGTSLQQRLIHLSEEIGGEIDIVLDTGIAESESLIQKVAMGEIDYTVADQMMAQVNAAYYPNLDIKTILSVSQQIGWGVRKNAPLLEQKINDWLVAVKKEPTFNVIYQRYFESPRTSLLRMQSDFSSFGGSQLSPYDDLIKEGAEKIGWDWRLLAAMVYQESRFNPTAESWAGARGLMQLMPVAAEEYEVSNRDDPVQSVNAGVKLLKRLDGVWLKTISDPDQRLKFVLASYNVGLTHVLDARELTKKYGGNPTRWDGDNNVEYYLSKKSEPKYYREAGVVAGYCKCIEPINYIRLILSRYERYKQLIPA
;
A
#
# COMPACT_ATOMS: atom_id res chain seq x y z
N MET A 1 -5.24 1.17 -4.07
CA MET A 1 -5.46 0.34 -5.28
C MET A 1 -4.73 1.04 -6.42
N GLY A 2 -4.02 0.33 -7.29
CA GLY A 2 -3.12 0.90 -8.30
C GLY A 2 -3.52 0.55 -9.74
N PHE A 3 -3.01 1.30 -10.72
CA PHE A 3 -3.28 1.10 -12.16
C PHE A 3 -3.04 -0.35 -12.59
N GLU A 4 -1.87 -0.88 -12.26
CA GLU A 4 -1.46 -2.24 -12.62
C GLU A 4 -2.32 -3.32 -11.95
N TYR A 5 -2.67 -3.12 -10.68
CA TYR A 5 -3.52 -4.05 -9.93
C TYR A 5 -4.90 -4.20 -10.58
N GLU A 6 -5.51 -3.09 -11.01
CA GLU A 6 -6.81 -3.14 -11.66
C GLU A 6 -6.75 -3.80 -13.04
N LEU A 7 -5.68 -3.53 -13.80
CA LEU A 7 -5.47 -4.18 -15.09
C LEU A 7 -5.22 -5.69 -14.91
N LEU A 8 -4.38 -6.08 -13.95
CA LEU A 8 -4.13 -7.49 -13.62
C LEU A 8 -5.39 -8.22 -13.15
N THR A 9 -6.25 -7.56 -12.36
CA THR A 9 -7.52 -8.14 -11.91
C THR A 9 -8.40 -8.49 -13.10
N ARG A 10 -8.50 -7.57 -14.07
CA ARG A 10 -9.27 -7.79 -15.31
C ARG A 10 -8.65 -8.82 -16.23
N LEU A 11 -7.32 -8.87 -16.31
CA LEU A 11 -6.64 -9.94 -17.03
C LEU A 11 -6.93 -11.30 -16.38
N ALA A 12 -6.87 -11.40 -15.05
CA ALA A 12 -7.16 -12.64 -14.33
C ALA A 12 -8.61 -13.10 -14.56
N GLU A 13 -9.57 -12.17 -14.54
CA GLU A 13 -10.97 -12.43 -14.91
C GLU A 13 -11.09 -12.93 -16.36
N TYR A 14 -10.40 -12.27 -17.31
CA TYR A 14 -10.38 -12.68 -18.71
C TYR A 14 -9.81 -14.08 -18.93
N LEU A 15 -8.76 -14.43 -18.17
CA LEU A 15 -8.11 -15.74 -18.22
C LEU A 15 -8.85 -16.83 -17.41
N GLY A 16 -9.81 -16.45 -16.55
CA GLY A 16 -10.52 -17.37 -15.67
C GLY A 16 -9.65 -17.92 -14.53
N VAL A 17 -8.69 -17.12 -14.03
CA VAL A 17 -7.74 -17.53 -12.98
C VAL A 17 -7.83 -16.64 -11.73
N SER A 18 -7.30 -17.10 -10.61
CA SER A 18 -7.17 -16.28 -9.40
C SER A 18 -5.91 -15.43 -9.45
N LEU A 19 -6.04 -14.14 -9.13
CA LEU A 19 -4.91 -13.22 -9.03
C LEU A 19 -4.22 -13.37 -7.68
N ARG A 20 -2.91 -13.66 -7.70
CA ARG A 20 -2.03 -13.58 -6.52
C ARG A 20 -0.95 -12.53 -6.79
N ILE A 21 -0.84 -11.54 -5.91
CA ILE A 21 0.17 -10.48 -6.00
C ILE A 21 1.34 -10.81 -5.10
N ILE A 22 2.55 -10.64 -5.63
CA ILE A 22 3.82 -10.68 -4.90
C ILE A 22 4.53 -9.36 -5.17
N VAL A 23 4.99 -8.68 -4.12
CA VAL A 23 5.75 -7.42 -4.23
C VAL A 23 7.23 -7.76 -4.29
N ALA A 24 7.94 -7.19 -5.26
CA ALA A 24 9.38 -7.33 -5.41
C ALA A 24 10.10 -6.06 -4.94
N SER A 25 11.26 -6.20 -4.31
CA SER A 25 12.09 -5.09 -3.80
C SER A 25 12.98 -4.44 -4.88
N GLY A 26 12.54 -4.45 -6.14
CA GLY A 26 13.30 -3.90 -7.27
C GLY A 26 13.13 -4.68 -8.57
N VAL A 27 13.64 -4.10 -9.66
CA VAL A 27 13.52 -4.65 -11.02
C VAL A 27 14.31 -5.95 -11.18
N GLU A 28 15.54 -6.00 -10.66
CA GLU A 28 16.40 -7.19 -10.76
C GLU A 28 15.78 -8.37 -10.01
N HIS A 29 15.36 -8.16 -8.76
CA HIS A 29 14.70 -9.19 -7.98
C HIS A 29 13.39 -9.67 -8.64
N ALA A 30 12.64 -8.78 -9.30
CA ALA A 30 11.47 -9.18 -10.06
C ALA A 30 11.82 -10.08 -11.26
N PHE A 31 12.95 -9.83 -11.94
CA PHE A 31 13.45 -10.70 -13.01
C PHE A 31 13.86 -12.08 -12.49
N ASP A 32 14.52 -12.13 -11.33
CA ASP A 32 14.88 -13.39 -10.68
C ASP A 32 13.63 -14.19 -10.34
N GLN A 33 12.66 -13.59 -9.63
CA GLN A 33 11.41 -14.24 -9.27
C GLN A 33 10.63 -14.75 -10.49
N LEU A 34 10.63 -13.99 -11.59
CA LEU A 34 9.97 -14.39 -12.83
C LEU A 34 10.66 -15.61 -13.45
N ASN A 35 11.99 -15.58 -13.56
CA ASN A 35 12.77 -16.64 -14.21
C ASN A 35 12.89 -17.91 -13.36
N GLU A 36 12.79 -17.80 -12.03
CA GLU A 36 12.70 -18.92 -11.09
C GLU A 36 11.31 -19.59 -11.07
N GLY A 37 10.31 -18.96 -11.70
CA GLY A 37 8.95 -19.51 -11.75
C GLY A 37 8.06 -19.14 -10.55
N LEU A 38 8.47 -18.17 -9.72
CA LEU A 38 7.70 -17.73 -8.55
C LEU A 38 6.51 -16.83 -8.92
N VAL A 39 6.64 -16.08 -10.02
CA VAL A 39 5.58 -15.24 -10.60
C VAL A 39 5.46 -15.50 -12.09
N ASP A 40 4.29 -15.26 -12.68
CA ASP A 40 4.08 -15.47 -14.13
C ASP A 40 4.22 -14.19 -14.96
N VAL A 41 3.95 -13.03 -14.33
CA VAL A 41 3.93 -11.71 -14.97
C VAL A 41 4.56 -10.68 -14.05
N ILE A 42 5.42 -9.83 -14.59
CA ILE A 42 5.91 -8.61 -13.95
C ILE A 42 5.04 -7.45 -14.43
N ALA A 43 4.29 -6.86 -13.51
CA ALA A 43 3.30 -5.82 -13.80
C ALA A 43 3.51 -4.57 -12.93
N PHE A 44 4.61 -3.88 -13.20
CA PHE A 44 4.87 -2.51 -12.78
C PHE A 44 5.27 -1.70 -14.02
N PRO A 45 5.34 -0.35 -13.99
CA PRO A 45 5.60 0.46 -15.19
C PRO A 45 7.05 0.28 -15.67
N LEU A 46 7.32 -0.86 -16.30
CA LEU A 46 8.63 -1.32 -16.71
C LEU A 46 8.93 -0.85 -18.14
N THR A 47 9.93 0.01 -18.28
CA THR A 47 10.41 0.46 -19.58
C THR A 47 10.93 -0.71 -20.41
N VAL A 48 10.44 -0.84 -21.64
CA VAL A 48 10.96 -1.79 -22.62
C VAL A 48 12.31 -1.28 -23.12
N THR A 49 13.38 -2.03 -22.83
CA THR A 49 14.74 -1.72 -23.32
C THR A 49 15.35 -2.94 -24.00
N LYS A 50 16.29 -2.70 -24.92
CA LYS A 50 17.01 -3.79 -25.60
C LYS A 50 17.73 -4.70 -24.60
N ALA A 51 18.37 -4.13 -23.58
CA ALA A 51 19.04 -4.87 -22.51
C ALA A 51 18.06 -5.74 -21.71
N ARG A 52 16.90 -5.22 -21.32
CA ARG A 52 15.89 -6.02 -20.58
C ARG A 52 15.32 -7.16 -21.40
N LYS A 53 15.19 -6.99 -22.73
CA LYS A 53 14.80 -8.06 -23.66
C LYS A 53 15.79 -9.22 -23.72
N GLU A 54 16.98 -9.11 -23.13
CA GLU A 54 17.90 -10.23 -23.00
C GLU A 54 17.45 -11.21 -21.89
N PHE A 55 16.78 -10.70 -20.85
CA PHE A 55 16.40 -11.47 -19.66
C PHE A 55 14.94 -11.94 -19.66
N ILE A 56 14.04 -11.15 -20.27
CA ILE A 56 12.60 -11.40 -20.27
C ILE A 56 12.00 -11.14 -21.67
N GLU A 57 10.76 -11.57 -21.88
CA GLU A 57 9.94 -11.13 -23.01
C GLU A 57 8.94 -10.07 -22.53
N PHE A 58 8.57 -9.14 -23.40
CA PHE A 58 7.60 -8.09 -23.06
C PHE A 58 6.28 -8.28 -23.78
N SER A 59 5.18 -7.94 -23.11
CA SER A 59 3.90 -7.74 -23.77
C SER A 59 3.96 -6.58 -24.76
N ASP A 60 2.93 -6.49 -25.60
CA ASP A 60 2.61 -5.24 -26.30
C ASP A 60 2.57 -4.08 -25.30
N PRO A 61 3.03 -2.88 -25.69
CA PRO A 61 3.19 -1.78 -24.76
C PRO A 61 1.84 -1.34 -24.22
N LEU A 62 1.66 -1.28 -22.90
CA LEU A 62 0.44 -0.78 -22.25
C LEU A 62 0.21 0.69 -22.60
N LEU A 63 1.28 1.47 -22.58
CA LEU A 63 1.27 2.91 -22.81
C LEU A 63 2.65 3.41 -23.23
N LEU A 64 2.69 4.70 -23.59
CA LEU A 64 3.92 5.43 -23.87
C LEU A 64 4.18 6.43 -22.75
N THR A 65 5.45 6.60 -22.40
CA THR A 65 5.91 7.57 -21.40
C THR A 65 7.16 8.29 -21.91
N HIS A 66 7.62 9.27 -21.14
CA HIS A 66 8.95 9.87 -21.27
C HIS A 66 9.64 9.80 -19.91
N GLN A 67 10.96 9.95 -19.90
CA GLN A 67 11.70 10.27 -18.69
C GLN A 67 11.82 11.79 -18.62
N VAL A 68 11.54 12.36 -17.44
CA VAL A 68 11.54 13.80 -17.22
C VAL A 68 12.45 14.16 -16.06
N LEU A 69 13.03 15.35 -16.15
CA LEU A 69 13.67 16.00 -15.02
C LEU A 69 12.59 16.44 -14.04
N VAL A 70 12.81 16.12 -12.77
CA VAL A 70 12.00 16.62 -11.66
C VAL A 70 12.85 17.64 -10.90
N GLN A 71 12.35 18.86 -10.80
CA GLN A 71 13.00 19.99 -10.14
C GLN A 71 11.97 20.83 -9.38
N ARG A 72 12.40 21.73 -8.50
CA ARG A 72 11.49 22.74 -7.94
C ARG A 72 11.23 23.85 -8.96
N LYS A 73 10.01 24.38 -8.96
CA LYS A 73 9.70 25.66 -9.57
C LYS A 73 10.58 26.72 -8.90
N PRO A 74 11.17 27.63 -9.68
CA PRO A 74 12.02 28.66 -9.11
C PRO A 74 11.20 29.58 -8.21
N ASP A 75 11.78 29.98 -7.08
CA ASP A 75 11.32 31.15 -6.34
C ASP A 75 11.49 32.41 -7.19
N SER A 76 10.79 33.49 -6.84
CA SER A 76 10.80 34.76 -7.57
C SER A 76 12.21 35.18 -8.03
N GLY A 77 12.50 35.03 -9.32
CA GLY A 77 13.78 35.40 -9.95
C GLY A 77 14.71 34.24 -10.33
N GLY A 78 14.42 33.00 -9.92
CA GLY A 78 15.20 31.82 -10.32
C GLY A 78 14.89 31.34 -11.74
N VAL A 79 15.82 30.60 -12.34
CA VAL A 79 15.64 29.97 -13.67
C VAL A 79 15.55 28.46 -13.49
N SER A 80 14.48 27.86 -14.00
CA SER A 80 14.35 26.39 -14.07
C SER A 80 15.08 25.87 -15.31
N ILE A 81 15.64 24.68 -15.20
CA ILE A 81 16.23 23.96 -16.34
C ILE A 81 15.13 23.66 -17.34
N LYS A 82 15.26 24.18 -18.56
CA LYS A 82 14.29 23.97 -19.65
C LYS A 82 14.82 23.07 -20.75
N ASN A 83 16.14 23.02 -20.91
CA ASN A 83 16.80 22.20 -21.91
C ASN A 83 17.70 21.17 -21.21
N PRO A 84 17.73 19.90 -21.68
CA PRO A 84 18.67 18.90 -21.17
C PRO A 84 20.14 19.36 -21.14
N VAL A 85 20.57 20.23 -22.06
CA VAL A 85 21.93 20.79 -22.09
C VAL A 85 22.25 21.61 -20.83
N ASP A 86 21.25 22.20 -20.17
CA ASP A 86 21.45 23.00 -18.95
C ASP A 86 21.77 22.13 -17.70
N LEU A 87 21.77 20.80 -17.85
CA LEU A 87 22.18 19.85 -16.81
C LEU A 87 23.69 19.68 -16.69
N ILE A 88 24.48 20.24 -17.61
CA ILE A 88 25.95 20.19 -17.53
C ILE A 88 26.42 20.82 -16.21
N GLY A 89 27.21 20.06 -15.45
CA GLY A 89 27.71 20.44 -14.13
C GLY A 89 26.67 20.45 -13.01
N LYS A 90 25.44 19.96 -13.25
CA LYS A 90 24.39 19.85 -12.22
C LYS A 90 24.46 18.50 -11.54
N LYS A 91 24.19 18.51 -10.23
CA LYS A 91 24.02 17.31 -9.41
C LYS A 91 22.63 16.73 -9.60
N VAL A 92 22.55 15.53 -10.18
CA VAL A 92 21.28 14.84 -10.42
C VAL A 92 21.29 13.50 -9.70
N HIS A 93 20.33 13.33 -8.78
CA HIS A 93 20.22 12.11 -7.99
C HIS A 93 19.35 11.07 -8.71
N VAL A 94 19.80 9.82 -8.75
CA VAL A 94 19.08 8.73 -9.39
C VAL A 94 19.34 7.41 -8.68
N ILE A 95 18.39 6.48 -8.74
CA ILE A 95 18.54 5.14 -8.16
C ILE A 95 19.50 4.33 -9.04
N GLU A 96 20.45 3.65 -8.40
CA GLU A 96 21.41 2.77 -9.04
C GLU A 96 20.73 1.60 -9.78
N GLY A 97 21.29 1.17 -10.91
CA GLY A 97 20.79 0.03 -11.71
C GLY A 97 19.54 0.32 -12.54
N THR A 98 19.05 1.57 -12.55
CA THR A 98 17.80 1.92 -13.26
C THR A 98 18.01 2.36 -14.71
N SER A 99 16.95 2.26 -15.51
CA SER A 99 16.89 2.87 -16.84
C SER A 99 17.03 4.40 -16.81
N LEU A 100 16.79 5.02 -15.65
CA LEU A 100 16.93 6.46 -15.42
C LEU A 100 18.41 6.84 -15.29
N GLN A 101 19.21 6.02 -14.57
CA GLN A 101 20.66 6.19 -14.49
C GLN A 101 21.29 6.07 -15.89
N GLN A 102 20.95 5.02 -16.63
CA GLN A 102 21.45 4.82 -18.00
C GLN A 102 21.08 5.99 -18.91
N ARG A 103 19.91 6.60 -18.73
CA ARG A 103 19.55 7.77 -19.52
C ARG A 103 20.44 8.97 -19.23
N LEU A 104 20.75 9.25 -17.97
CA LEU A 104 21.65 10.36 -17.60
C LEU A 104 23.06 10.15 -18.16
N ILE A 105 23.58 8.92 -18.11
CA ILE A 105 24.88 8.57 -18.71
C ILE A 105 24.88 8.87 -20.21
N HIS A 106 23.93 8.29 -20.96
CA HIS A 106 23.84 8.53 -22.41
C HIS A 106 23.57 10.01 -22.74
N LEU A 107 22.78 10.70 -21.92
CA LEU A 107 22.49 12.12 -22.13
C LEU A 107 23.75 12.97 -21.94
N SER A 108 24.58 12.66 -20.94
CA SER A 108 25.84 13.35 -20.69
C SER A 108 26.80 13.21 -21.88
N GLU A 109 26.87 12.01 -22.48
CA GLU A 109 27.62 11.77 -23.72
C GLU A 109 27.05 12.58 -24.90
N GLU A 110 25.72 12.58 -25.05
CA GLU A 110 25.00 13.23 -26.15
C GLU A 110 25.14 14.77 -26.14
N ILE A 111 25.06 15.39 -24.95
CA ILE A 111 25.15 16.85 -24.80
C ILE A 111 26.60 17.37 -24.78
N GLY A 112 27.60 16.48 -24.80
CA GLY A 112 29.01 16.84 -24.82
C GLY A 112 29.50 17.49 -23.52
N GLY A 113 28.91 17.14 -22.38
CA GLY A 113 29.26 17.69 -21.07
C GLY A 113 28.84 16.79 -19.92
N GLU A 114 29.56 16.89 -18.80
CA GLU A 114 29.37 16.00 -17.64
C GLU A 114 28.16 16.42 -16.80
N ILE A 115 27.25 15.47 -16.55
CA ILE A 115 26.22 15.59 -15.50
C ILE A 115 26.79 14.92 -14.25
N ASP A 116 26.74 15.59 -13.09
CA ASP A 116 27.22 15.03 -11.82
C ASP A 116 26.15 14.07 -11.27
N ILE A 117 26.24 12.79 -11.67
CA ILE A 117 25.24 11.76 -11.33
C ILE A 117 25.53 11.23 -9.93
N VAL A 118 24.61 11.47 -9.00
CA VAL A 118 24.68 10.98 -7.61
C VAL A 118 23.78 9.75 -7.47
N LEU A 119 24.39 8.61 -7.15
CA LEU A 119 23.66 7.34 -7.01
C LEU A 119 23.06 7.22 -5.60
N ASP A 120 21.76 6.95 -5.53
CA ASP A 120 21.07 6.50 -4.30
C ASP A 120 21.01 4.96 -4.33
N THR A 121 21.65 4.34 -3.36
CA THR A 121 21.81 2.86 -3.24
C THR A 121 20.82 2.25 -2.24
N GLY A 122 19.95 3.06 -1.64
CA GLY A 122 18.90 2.55 -0.77
C GLY A 122 17.85 1.73 -1.55
N ILE A 123 16.99 1.01 -0.84
CA ILE A 123 15.71 0.49 -1.37
C ILE A 123 14.74 1.68 -1.59
N ALA A 124 15.24 2.77 -2.18
CA ALA A 124 14.50 3.99 -2.40
C ALA A 124 13.70 3.84 -3.69
N GLU A 125 12.39 4.01 -3.61
CA GLU A 125 11.54 4.13 -4.79
C GLU A 125 11.72 5.52 -5.42
N SER A 126 11.48 5.68 -6.73
CA SER A 126 11.62 6.97 -7.42
C SER A 126 10.79 8.09 -6.77
N GLU A 127 9.70 7.74 -6.10
CA GLU A 127 8.87 8.64 -5.29
C GLU A 127 9.67 9.32 -4.17
N SER A 128 10.59 8.61 -3.50
CA SER A 128 11.43 9.18 -2.44
C SER A 128 12.32 10.31 -2.95
N LEU A 129 12.96 10.13 -4.11
CA LEU A 129 13.80 11.18 -4.69
C LEU A 129 12.97 12.39 -5.15
N ILE A 130 11.77 12.16 -5.70
CA ILE A 130 10.86 13.26 -6.07
C ILE A 130 10.46 14.07 -4.84
N GLN A 131 10.17 13.40 -3.72
CA GLN A 131 9.87 14.07 -2.46
C GLN A 131 11.06 14.88 -1.93
N LYS A 132 12.28 14.32 -1.94
CA LYS A 132 13.49 15.06 -1.53
C LYS A 132 13.68 16.33 -2.38
N VAL A 133 13.36 16.29 -3.69
CA VAL A 133 13.32 17.49 -4.53
C VAL A 133 12.25 18.46 -4.04
N ALA A 134 11.02 17.99 -3.81
CA ALA A 134 9.94 18.85 -3.34
C ALA A 134 10.24 19.53 -1.99
N MET A 135 10.98 18.85 -1.11
CA MET A 135 11.32 19.33 0.23
C MET A 135 12.52 20.27 0.29
N GLY A 136 13.30 20.39 -0.79
CA GLY A 136 14.51 21.23 -0.77
C GLY A 136 15.81 20.49 -0.49
N GLU A 137 15.77 19.18 -0.26
CA GLU A 137 16.93 18.40 0.19
C GLU A 137 17.91 18.09 -0.94
N ILE A 138 17.39 17.87 -2.15
CA ILE A 138 18.17 17.73 -3.39
C ILE A 138 17.57 18.63 -4.47
N ASP A 139 18.34 18.98 -5.49
CA ASP A 139 17.86 19.91 -6.52
C ASP A 139 17.14 19.21 -7.67
N TYR A 140 17.68 18.06 -8.09
CA TYR A 140 17.23 17.36 -9.29
C TYR A 140 17.18 15.85 -9.09
N THR A 141 16.13 15.24 -9.61
CA THR A 141 16.06 13.80 -9.88
C THR A 141 15.46 13.55 -11.26
N VAL A 142 15.50 12.31 -11.73
CA VAL A 142 14.84 11.88 -12.97
C VAL A 142 13.79 10.85 -12.62
N ALA A 143 12.64 10.91 -13.28
CA ALA A 143 11.56 9.94 -13.12
C ALA A 143 10.82 9.69 -14.43
N ASP A 144 10.08 8.58 -14.50
CA ASP A 144 9.06 8.42 -15.53
C ASP A 144 7.99 9.51 -15.40
N GLN A 145 7.58 10.08 -16.54
CA GLN A 145 6.66 11.22 -16.61
C GLN A 145 5.38 10.98 -15.83
N MET A 146 4.83 9.76 -15.91
CA MET A 146 3.62 9.40 -15.19
C MET A 146 3.83 9.46 -13.68
N MET A 147 4.95 8.94 -13.19
CA MET A 147 5.30 9.01 -11.76
C MET A 147 5.50 10.46 -11.32
N ALA A 148 6.16 11.26 -12.15
CA ALA A 148 6.37 12.67 -11.92
C ALA A 148 5.04 13.46 -11.90
N GLN A 149 4.10 13.16 -12.80
CA GLN A 149 2.77 13.78 -12.84
C GLN A 149 1.95 13.47 -11.59
N VAL A 150 1.97 12.20 -11.17
CA VAL A 150 1.32 11.76 -9.94
C VAL A 150 1.87 12.54 -8.75
N ASN A 151 3.20 12.67 -8.66
CA ASN A 151 3.85 13.38 -7.58
C ASN A 151 3.68 14.90 -7.62
N ALA A 152 3.68 15.50 -8.80
CA ALA A 152 3.43 16.93 -8.98
C ALA A 152 2.00 17.35 -8.57
N ALA A 153 1.05 16.41 -8.52
CA ALA A 153 -0.26 16.65 -7.94
C ALA A 153 -0.22 16.80 -6.41
N TYR A 154 0.77 16.20 -5.73
CA TYR A 154 1.00 16.35 -4.28
C TYR A 154 1.88 17.52 -3.92
N TYR A 155 2.84 17.81 -4.79
CA TYR A 155 3.85 18.83 -4.59
C TYR A 155 3.72 19.89 -5.69
N PRO A 156 2.82 20.88 -5.53
CA PRO A 156 2.58 21.91 -6.56
C PRO A 156 3.81 22.77 -6.85
N ASN A 157 4.83 22.72 -5.99
CA ASN A 157 6.11 23.37 -6.18
C ASN A 157 7.03 22.61 -7.15
N LEU A 158 6.68 21.42 -7.65
CA LEU A 158 7.48 20.71 -8.64
C LEU A 158 7.26 21.23 -10.07
N ASP A 159 8.34 21.28 -10.85
CA ASP A 159 8.35 21.41 -12.31
C ASP A 159 8.89 20.11 -12.93
N ILE A 160 8.09 19.53 -13.84
CA ILE A 160 8.33 18.22 -14.47
C ILE A 160 8.32 18.32 -16.01
N LYS A 161 8.45 19.53 -16.55
CA LYS A 161 8.23 19.82 -17.97
C LYS A 161 9.40 19.44 -18.87
N THR A 162 10.59 19.29 -18.30
CA THR A 162 11.81 19.06 -19.09
C THR A 162 11.95 17.57 -19.39
N ILE A 163 11.64 17.21 -20.62
CA ILE A 163 11.75 15.85 -21.13
C ILE A 163 13.22 15.52 -21.42
N LEU A 164 13.69 14.38 -20.92
CA LEU A 164 15.07 13.91 -21.07
C LEU A 164 15.20 12.73 -22.04
N SER A 165 14.10 12.11 -22.45
CA SER A 165 14.10 10.97 -23.36
C SER A 165 13.14 11.14 -24.54
N VAL A 166 13.42 10.40 -25.61
CA VAL A 166 12.39 10.06 -26.60
C VAL A 166 11.24 9.30 -25.96
N SER A 167 10.14 9.11 -26.70
CA SER A 167 9.02 8.31 -26.22
C SER A 167 9.45 6.87 -25.96
N GLN A 168 9.09 6.35 -24.79
CA GLN A 168 9.42 5.01 -24.32
C GLN A 168 8.17 4.18 -24.13
N GLN A 169 8.30 2.89 -24.42
CA GLN A 169 7.24 1.90 -24.23
C GLN A 169 7.28 1.36 -22.80
N ILE A 170 6.11 1.28 -22.18
CA ILE A 170 5.90 0.54 -20.93
C ILE A 170 5.19 -0.77 -21.26
N GLY A 171 5.71 -1.90 -20.81
CA GLY A 171 5.14 -3.22 -21.07
C GLY A 171 5.26 -4.13 -19.85
N TRP A 172 4.43 -5.17 -19.78
CA TRP A 172 4.57 -6.21 -18.77
C TRP A 172 5.62 -7.22 -19.17
N GLY A 173 6.33 -7.77 -18.19
CA GLY A 173 7.35 -8.79 -18.40
C GLY A 173 6.82 -10.19 -18.21
N VAL A 174 7.18 -11.12 -19.09
CA VAL A 174 6.92 -12.56 -18.98
C VAL A 174 8.19 -13.36 -19.27
N ARG A 175 8.21 -14.62 -18.87
CA ARG A 175 9.33 -15.50 -19.19
C ARG A 175 9.42 -15.72 -20.70
N LYS A 176 10.65 -15.77 -21.23
CA LYS A 176 10.91 -16.07 -22.65
C LYS A 176 10.37 -17.43 -23.10
N ASN A 177 10.26 -18.39 -22.18
CA ASN A 177 9.72 -19.71 -22.46
C ASN A 177 8.19 -19.80 -22.29
N ALA A 178 7.50 -18.67 -22.10
CA ALA A 178 6.04 -18.60 -21.93
C ALA A 178 5.33 -17.84 -23.08
N PRO A 179 5.57 -18.16 -24.37
CA PRO A 179 5.01 -17.41 -25.50
C PRO A 179 3.48 -17.47 -25.58
N LEU A 180 2.85 -18.54 -25.08
CA LEU A 180 1.39 -18.63 -25.04
C LEU A 180 0.77 -17.65 -24.03
N LEU A 181 1.45 -17.39 -22.91
CA LEU A 181 1.00 -16.41 -21.92
C LEU A 181 1.16 -14.99 -22.48
N GLU A 182 2.30 -14.71 -23.10
CA GLU A 182 2.58 -13.46 -23.80
C GLU A 182 1.50 -13.13 -24.83
N GLN A 183 1.20 -14.08 -25.71
CA GLN A 183 0.15 -13.92 -26.71
C GLN A 183 -1.23 -13.68 -26.08
N LYS A 184 -1.58 -14.39 -25.00
CA LYS A 184 -2.87 -14.19 -24.30
C LYS A 184 -2.98 -12.82 -23.65
N ILE A 185 -1.89 -12.31 -23.11
CA ILE A 185 -1.82 -10.95 -22.57
C ILE A 185 -2.01 -9.94 -23.70
N ASN A 186 -1.36 -10.12 -24.84
CA ASN A 186 -1.46 -9.20 -25.97
C ASN A 186 -2.88 -9.19 -26.58
N ASP A 187 -3.49 -10.36 -26.78
CA ASP A 187 -4.87 -10.49 -27.23
C ASP A 187 -5.84 -9.71 -26.31
N TRP A 188 -5.64 -9.84 -25.00
CA TRP A 188 -6.40 -9.11 -24.00
C TRP A 188 -6.11 -7.60 -24.02
N LEU A 189 -4.85 -7.18 -24.15
CA LEU A 189 -4.46 -5.77 -24.22
C LEU A 189 -5.12 -5.07 -25.42
N VAL A 190 -5.20 -5.75 -26.57
CA VAL A 190 -5.90 -5.23 -27.76
C VAL A 190 -7.40 -5.02 -27.49
N ALA A 191 -8.03 -5.93 -26.75
CA ALA A 191 -9.45 -5.82 -26.41
C ALA A 191 -9.70 -4.73 -25.36
N VAL A 192 -9.00 -4.76 -24.22
CA VAL A 192 -9.25 -3.85 -23.09
C VAL A 192 -8.99 -2.39 -23.44
N LYS A 193 -7.98 -2.11 -24.28
CA LYS A 193 -7.66 -0.74 -24.71
C LYS A 193 -8.74 -0.08 -25.57
N LYS A 194 -9.63 -0.87 -26.19
CA LYS A 194 -10.77 -0.37 -26.94
C LYS A 194 -11.97 -0.06 -26.04
N GLU A 195 -11.96 -0.55 -24.80
CA GLU A 195 -13.04 -0.29 -23.86
C GLU A 195 -12.91 1.10 -23.23
N PRO A 196 -14.02 1.83 -23.02
CA PRO A 196 -14.03 3.08 -22.25
C PRO A 196 -13.43 2.91 -20.85
N THR A 197 -13.58 1.71 -20.28
CA THR A 197 -13.07 1.35 -18.96
C THR A 197 -11.55 1.57 -18.85
N PHE A 198 -10.76 1.27 -19.89
CA PHE A 198 -9.31 1.48 -19.86
C PHE A 198 -8.97 2.97 -19.73
N ASN A 199 -9.65 3.83 -20.50
CA ASN A 199 -9.46 5.27 -20.42
C ASN A 199 -9.90 5.82 -19.05
N VAL A 200 -11.01 5.32 -18.49
CA VAL A 200 -11.44 5.69 -17.12
C VAL A 200 -10.39 5.32 -16.09
N ILE A 201 -9.82 4.11 -16.19
CA ILE A 201 -8.74 3.65 -15.31
C ILE A 201 -7.52 4.57 -15.47
N TYR A 202 -7.07 4.81 -16.70
CA TYR A 202 -5.92 5.66 -17.01
C TYR A 202 -6.10 7.09 -16.46
N GLN A 203 -7.21 7.76 -16.79
CA GLN A 203 -7.48 9.12 -16.34
C GLN A 203 -7.55 9.21 -14.82
N ARG A 204 -8.17 8.23 -14.17
CA ARG A 204 -8.23 8.17 -12.71
C ARG A 204 -6.84 8.07 -12.09
N TYR A 205 -5.92 7.30 -12.67
CA TYR A 205 -4.58 7.10 -12.10
C TYR A 205 -3.55 8.18 -12.46
N PHE A 206 -3.68 8.82 -13.62
CA PHE A 206 -2.62 9.70 -14.14
C PHE A 206 -3.07 11.14 -14.40
N GLU A 207 -4.37 11.40 -14.57
CA GLU A 207 -4.88 12.73 -14.93
C GLU A 207 -5.75 13.38 -13.83
N SER A 208 -6.14 12.64 -12.79
CA SER A 208 -7.05 13.13 -11.74
C SER A 208 -6.32 13.54 -10.45
N PRO A 209 -6.18 14.85 -10.14
CA PRO A 209 -5.55 15.31 -8.89
C PRO A 209 -6.27 14.84 -7.63
N ARG A 210 -7.60 14.69 -7.71
CA ARG A 210 -8.44 14.19 -6.60
C ARG A 210 -8.13 12.73 -6.26
N THR A 211 -7.75 11.93 -7.25
CA THR A 211 -7.40 10.52 -7.06
C THR A 211 -5.94 10.35 -6.65
N SER A 212 -5.06 11.29 -7.03
CA SER A 212 -3.76 11.43 -6.39
C SER A 212 -3.92 11.59 -4.87
N LEU A 213 -4.71 12.55 -4.37
CA LEU A 213 -4.90 12.71 -2.91
C LEU A 213 -5.41 11.45 -2.18
N LEU A 214 -6.22 10.61 -2.83
CA LEU A 214 -6.64 9.31 -2.29
C LEU A 214 -5.52 8.26 -2.24
N ARG A 215 -4.48 8.39 -3.07
CA ARG A 215 -3.28 7.53 -3.06
C ARG A 215 -2.30 7.85 -1.93
N MET A 216 -2.20 9.10 -1.49
CA MET A 216 -1.48 9.47 -0.23
C MET A 216 -2.03 8.70 0.97
N GLN A 217 -3.32 8.36 0.91
CA GLN A 217 -3.99 7.54 1.89
C GLN A 217 -4.04 6.08 1.46
N SER A 218 -3.21 5.57 0.56
CA SER A 218 -3.30 4.16 0.15
C SER A 218 -2.38 3.28 0.97
N ASP A 219 -2.75 2.00 1.13
CA ASP A 219 -1.94 1.00 1.84
C ASP A 219 -0.51 0.80 1.24
N PHE A 220 -0.21 1.39 0.07
CA PHE A 220 1.05 1.20 -0.67
C PHE A 220 1.91 2.47 -0.76
N SER A 221 1.41 3.64 -0.34
CA SER A 221 2.22 4.85 -0.29
C SER A 221 2.96 4.89 1.04
N SER A 222 4.27 4.65 1.05
CA SER A 222 5.10 5.05 2.19
C SER A 222 5.11 6.58 2.28
N PHE A 223 4.99 7.13 3.49
CA PHE A 223 5.15 8.57 3.75
C PHE A 223 6.63 8.95 3.61
N GLY A 224 7.16 8.90 2.39
CA GLY A 224 8.60 8.89 2.17
C GLY A 224 9.25 7.59 2.64
N GLY A 225 10.34 7.22 1.95
CA GLY A 225 11.00 5.93 2.13
C GLY A 225 11.15 5.54 3.61
N SER A 226 10.76 4.30 3.92
CA SER A 226 10.76 3.66 5.26
C SER A 226 9.77 4.16 6.31
N GLN A 227 8.80 5.03 5.99
CA GLN A 227 7.75 5.44 6.92
C GLN A 227 6.34 5.03 6.44
N LEU A 228 5.50 4.50 7.34
CA LEU A 228 4.10 4.14 7.07
C LEU A 228 3.14 5.27 7.46
N SER A 229 3.53 6.10 8.41
CA SER A 229 2.71 7.19 8.93
C SER A 229 3.55 8.30 9.55
N PRO A 230 2.99 9.51 9.71
CA PRO A 230 3.60 10.57 10.52
C PRO A 230 3.73 10.23 12.02
N TYR A 231 3.18 9.08 12.46
CA TYR A 231 3.11 8.68 13.86
C TYR A 231 3.89 7.39 14.15
N ASP A 232 4.78 6.96 13.25
CA ASP A 232 5.46 5.67 13.37
C ASP A 232 6.20 5.49 14.69
N ASP A 233 6.86 6.53 15.21
CA ASP A 233 7.57 6.45 16.49
C ASP A 233 6.61 6.25 17.67
N LEU A 234 5.48 6.97 17.67
CA LEU A 234 4.42 6.81 18.66
C LEU A 234 3.78 5.42 18.58
N ILE A 235 3.59 4.91 17.36
CA ILE A 235 3.04 3.57 17.11
C ILE A 235 4.03 2.49 17.55
N LYS A 236 5.33 2.66 17.28
CA LYS A 236 6.40 1.75 17.76
C LYS A 236 6.42 1.69 19.28
N GLU A 237 6.41 2.83 19.96
CA GLU A 237 6.35 2.91 21.42
C GLU A 237 5.09 2.22 21.97
N GLY A 238 3.95 2.44 21.31
CA GLY A 238 2.68 1.79 21.65
C GLY A 238 2.73 0.26 21.48
N ALA A 239 3.29 -0.22 20.37
CA ALA A 239 3.39 -1.63 20.04
C ALA A 239 4.32 -2.38 21.00
N GLU A 240 5.44 -1.75 21.40
CA GLU A 240 6.37 -2.30 22.38
C GLU A 240 5.68 -2.59 23.72
N LYS A 241 4.81 -1.69 24.19
CA LYS A 241 4.05 -1.84 25.46
C LYS A 241 3.12 -3.06 25.50
N ILE A 242 2.76 -3.60 24.34
CA ILE A 242 1.88 -4.77 24.17
C ILE A 242 2.58 -5.96 23.49
N GLY A 243 3.88 -5.86 23.20
CA GLY A 243 4.65 -6.92 22.56
C GLY A 243 4.19 -7.24 21.13
N TRP A 244 3.68 -6.24 20.40
CA TRP A 244 3.26 -6.40 19.00
C TRP A 244 4.33 -5.91 18.05
N ASP A 245 4.32 -6.45 16.82
CA ASP A 245 5.01 -5.80 15.70
C ASP A 245 4.36 -4.44 15.44
N TRP A 246 5.16 -3.37 15.39
CA TRP A 246 4.65 -2.02 15.19
C TRP A 246 3.91 -1.86 13.86
N ARG A 247 4.26 -2.64 12.83
CA ARG A 247 3.58 -2.65 11.53
C ARG A 247 2.17 -3.20 11.64
N LEU A 248 1.91 -4.13 12.58
CA LEU A 248 0.56 -4.61 12.86
C LEU A 248 -0.29 -3.54 13.53
N LEU A 249 0.27 -2.83 14.53
CA LEU A 249 -0.42 -1.71 15.16
C LEU A 249 -0.65 -0.56 14.16
N ALA A 250 0.31 -0.26 13.28
CA ALA A 250 0.15 0.71 12.21
C ALA A 250 -0.98 0.30 11.24
N ALA A 251 -1.05 -0.98 10.85
CA ALA A 251 -2.11 -1.50 10.01
C ALA A 251 -3.50 -1.34 10.62
N MET A 252 -3.59 -1.47 11.95
CA MET A 252 -4.80 -1.22 12.72
C MET A 252 -5.14 0.28 12.80
N VAL A 253 -4.19 1.15 13.16
CA VAL A 253 -4.41 2.62 13.20
C VAL A 253 -4.90 3.12 11.84
N TYR A 254 -4.29 2.64 10.76
CA TYR A 254 -4.75 2.96 9.41
C TYR A 254 -6.19 2.48 9.17
N GLN A 255 -6.54 1.27 9.60
CA GLN A 255 -7.89 0.74 9.43
C GLN A 255 -8.93 1.58 10.18
N GLU A 256 -8.55 2.14 11.33
CA GLU A 256 -9.41 2.98 12.17
C GLU A 256 -9.59 4.38 11.58
N SER A 257 -8.51 5.05 11.23
CA SER A 257 -8.53 6.50 10.93
C SER A 257 -7.82 6.90 9.66
N ARG A 258 -7.13 5.97 8.99
CA ARG A 258 -6.15 6.26 7.92
C ARG A 258 -5.09 7.27 8.37
N PHE A 259 -4.66 7.15 9.62
CA PHE A 259 -3.75 8.10 10.28
C PHE A 259 -4.28 9.53 10.38
N ASN A 260 -5.60 9.75 10.32
CA ASN A 260 -6.19 11.06 10.55
C ASN A 260 -6.53 11.23 12.06
N PRO A 261 -5.81 12.09 12.80
CA PRO A 261 -6.04 12.25 14.23
C PRO A 261 -7.38 12.89 14.57
N THR A 262 -8.06 13.54 13.63
CA THR A 262 -9.37 14.16 13.84
C THR A 262 -10.51 13.35 13.20
N ALA A 263 -10.25 12.13 12.76
CA ALA A 263 -11.28 11.26 12.18
C ALA A 263 -12.40 11.01 13.18
N GLU A 264 -13.65 11.11 12.72
CA GLU A 264 -14.84 10.83 13.51
C GLU A 264 -15.77 9.89 12.72
N SER A 265 -16.16 8.79 13.37
CA SER A 265 -17.12 7.85 12.80
C SER A 265 -18.55 8.32 13.04
N TRP A 266 -19.49 7.78 12.25
CA TRP A 266 -20.92 8.03 12.44
C TRP A 266 -21.44 7.59 13.81
N ALA A 267 -20.75 6.66 14.48
CA ALA A 267 -21.08 6.16 15.81
C ALA A 267 -20.43 6.98 16.96
N GLY A 268 -19.64 8.02 16.62
CA GLY A 268 -19.00 8.91 17.59
C GLY A 268 -17.62 8.45 18.10
N ALA A 269 -17.07 7.37 17.53
CA ALA A 269 -15.67 7.01 17.69
C ALA A 269 -14.76 8.09 17.10
N ARG A 270 -13.67 8.46 17.77
CA ARG A 270 -12.83 9.61 17.38
C ARG A 270 -11.35 9.38 17.63
N GLY A 271 -10.49 10.00 16.82
CA GLY A 271 -9.03 9.93 16.98
C GLY A 271 -8.35 8.86 16.13
N LEU A 272 -7.02 8.77 16.23
CA LEU A 272 -6.21 7.79 15.50
C LEU A 272 -6.67 6.34 15.71
N MET A 273 -7.00 5.99 16.95
CA MET A 273 -7.45 4.66 17.36
C MET A 273 -8.98 4.53 17.43
N GLN A 274 -9.73 5.54 16.94
CA GLN A 274 -11.19 5.59 16.95
C GLN A 274 -11.80 5.17 18.31
N LEU A 275 -11.47 5.90 19.37
CA LEU A 275 -11.97 5.61 20.70
C LEU A 275 -13.42 6.09 20.84
N MET A 276 -14.29 5.18 21.27
CA MET A 276 -15.65 5.51 21.70
C MET A 276 -15.60 6.38 22.98
N PRO A 277 -16.60 7.26 23.21
CA PRO A 277 -16.62 8.14 24.40
C PRO A 277 -16.41 7.39 25.72
N VAL A 278 -17.06 6.23 25.89
CA VAL A 278 -16.96 5.40 27.10
C VAL A 278 -15.52 4.88 27.31
N ALA A 279 -14.84 4.46 26.23
CA ALA A 279 -13.47 4.00 26.33
C ALA A 279 -12.50 5.17 26.63
N ALA A 280 -12.76 6.35 26.05
CA ALA A 280 -11.98 7.54 26.35
C ALA A 280 -12.10 7.95 27.82
N GLU A 281 -13.29 7.84 28.41
CA GLU A 281 -13.49 8.05 29.85
C GLU A 281 -12.76 7.00 30.69
N GLU A 282 -12.88 5.70 30.35
CA GLU A 282 -12.21 4.60 31.06
C GLU A 282 -10.68 4.75 31.10
N TYR A 283 -10.10 5.32 30.03
CA TYR A 283 -8.65 5.50 29.89
C TYR A 283 -8.17 6.94 30.09
N GLU A 284 -9.01 7.80 30.68
CA GLU A 284 -8.68 9.18 31.09
C GLU A 284 -8.19 10.07 29.92
N VAL A 285 -8.79 9.90 28.74
CA VAL A 285 -8.49 10.70 27.54
C VAL A 285 -9.29 12.01 27.57
N SER A 286 -8.58 13.10 27.80
CA SER A 286 -9.13 14.46 27.80
C SER A 286 -9.36 15.02 26.39
N ASN A 287 -8.51 14.64 25.43
CA ASN A 287 -8.61 15.03 24.03
C ASN A 287 -8.40 13.83 23.11
N ARG A 288 -9.47 13.38 22.44
CA ARG A 288 -9.41 12.24 21.50
C ARG A 288 -8.73 12.57 20.18
N ASP A 289 -8.60 13.86 19.83
CA ASP A 289 -7.90 14.31 18.64
C ASP A 289 -6.38 14.36 18.85
N ASP A 290 -5.92 14.26 20.10
CA ASP A 290 -4.51 14.19 20.42
C ASP A 290 -3.95 12.79 20.06
N PRO A 291 -2.98 12.70 19.13
CA PRO A 291 -2.41 11.42 18.69
C PRO A 291 -1.89 10.57 19.85
N VAL A 292 -1.19 11.19 20.80
CA VAL A 292 -0.53 10.51 21.91
C VAL A 292 -1.56 9.92 22.86
N GLN A 293 -2.59 10.68 23.23
CA GLN A 293 -3.68 10.19 24.07
C GLN A 293 -4.47 9.09 23.35
N SER A 294 -4.78 9.27 22.07
CA SER A 294 -5.52 8.29 21.26
C SER A 294 -4.79 6.95 21.17
N VAL A 295 -3.51 6.96 20.80
CA VAL A 295 -2.70 5.73 20.69
C VAL A 295 -2.51 5.07 22.05
N ASN A 296 -2.14 5.83 23.09
CA ASN A 296 -1.91 5.25 24.42
C ASN A 296 -3.17 4.59 25.00
N ALA A 297 -4.34 5.20 24.85
CA ALA A 297 -5.59 4.60 25.32
C ALA A 297 -6.01 3.38 24.48
N GLY A 298 -5.85 3.43 23.15
CA GLY A 298 -6.07 2.27 22.29
C GLY A 298 -5.17 1.09 22.65
N VAL A 299 -3.89 1.34 22.93
CA VAL A 299 -2.91 0.34 23.38
C VAL A 299 -3.28 -0.24 24.74
N LYS A 300 -3.74 0.58 25.70
CA LYS A 300 -4.26 0.09 27.00
C LYS A 300 -5.47 -0.82 26.82
N LEU A 301 -6.39 -0.47 25.93
CA LEU A 301 -7.55 -1.29 25.59
C LEU A 301 -7.13 -2.62 24.97
N LEU A 302 -6.23 -2.60 23.99
CA LEU A 302 -5.68 -3.82 23.38
C LEU A 302 -5.01 -4.73 24.41
N LYS A 303 -4.21 -4.16 25.31
CA LYS A 303 -3.56 -4.92 26.40
C LYS A 303 -4.57 -5.59 27.33
N ARG A 304 -5.65 -4.88 27.69
CA ARG A 304 -6.74 -5.43 28.49
C ARG A 304 -7.41 -6.60 27.76
N LEU A 305 -7.73 -6.43 26.47
CA LEU A 305 -8.37 -7.47 25.66
C LEU A 305 -7.48 -8.70 25.49
N ASP A 306 -6.20 -8.54 25.19
CA ASP A 306 -5.26 -9.66 25.10
C ASP A 306 -5.15 -10.42 26.43
N GLY A 307 -5.08 -9.70 27.56
CA GLY A 307 -5.08 -10.31 28.90
C GLY A 307 -6.36 -11.09 29.23
N VAL A 308 -7.51 -10.71 28.67
CA VAL A 308 -8.75 -11.50 28.78
C VAL A 308 -8.64 -12.80 27.99
N TRP A 309 -8.19 -12.74 26.75
CA TRP A 309 -8.16 -13.91 25.86
C TRP A 309 -7.02 -14.88 26.18
N LEU A 310 -5.87 -14.37 26.65
CA LEU A 310 -4.70 -15.17 27.04
C LEU A 310 -5.03 -16.25 28.08
N LYS A 311 -6.01 -16.00 28.95
CA LYS A 311 -6.47 -16.97 29.95
C LYS A 311 -7.05 -18.26 29.35
N THR A 312 -7.46 -18.21 28.07
CA THR A 312 -8.18 -19.33 27.45
C THR A 312 -7.74 -19.67 26.03
N ILE A 313 -6.91 -18.86 25.39
CA ILE A 313 -6.40 -19.06 24.03
C ILE A 313 -4.87 -18.94 24.06
N SER A 314 -4.19 -20.09 24.08
CA SER A 314 -2.73 -20.16 24.14
C SER A 314 -2.07 -19.79 22.81
N ASP A 315 -2.67 -20.22 21.70
CA ASP A 315 -2.21 -19.93 20.34
C ASP A 315 -2.25 -18.41 20.07
N PRO A 316 -1.10 -17.76 19.85
CA PRO A 316 -1.02 -16.31 19.66
C PRO A 316 -1.70 -15.84 18.36
N ASP A 317 -1.65 -16.63 17.28
CA ASP A 317 -2.23 -16.26 15.99
C ASP A 317 -3.76 -16.29 16.04
N GLN A 318 -4.31 -17.28 16.76
CA GLN A 318 -5.74 -17.32 17.04
C GLN A 318 -6.12 -16.19 17.98
N ARG A 319 -5.39 -16.02 19.09
CA ARG A 319 -5.68 -15.00 20.11
C ARG A 319 -5.71 -13.59 19.51
N LEU A 320 -4.78 -13.25 18.62
CA LEU A 320 -4.75 -11.95 17.94
C LEU A 320 -6.09 -11.62 17.26
N LYS A 321 -6.72 -12.60 16.59
CA LYS A 321 -8.00 -12.40 15.89
C LYS A 321 -9.14 -12.14 16.87
N PHE A 322 -9.16 -12.81 18.02
CA PHE A 322 -10.11 -12.53 19.10
C PHE A 322 -9.93 -11.13 19.68
N VAL A 323 -8.67 -10.68 19.85
CA VAL A 323 -8.37 -9.32 20.32
C VAL A 323 -8.87 -8.27 19.34
N LEU A 324 -8.53 -8.41 18.05
CA LEU A 324 -8.95 -7.48 17.00
C LEU A 324 -10.48 -7.43 16.84
N ALA A 325 -11.17 -8.58 16.89
CA ALA A 325 -12.63 -8.59 16.89
C ALA A 325 -13.22 -7.91 18.12
N SER A 326 -12.67 -8.19 19.31
CA SER A 326 -13.18 -7.61 20.55
C SER A 326 -12.98 -6.10 20.60
N TYR A 327 -11.92 -5.59 19.96
CA TYR A 327 -11.70 -4.16 19.79
C TYR A 327 -12.77 -3.54 18.90
N ASN A 328 -13.08 -4.18 17.76
CA ASN A 328 -14.01 -3.63 16.77
C ASN A 328 -15.49 -3.74 17.17
N VAL A 329 -15.92 -4.89 17.70
CA VAL A 329 -17.34 -5.19 17.97
C VAL A 329 -17.67 -5.36 19.45
N GLY A 330 -16.67 -5.22 20.31
CA GLY A 330 -16.83 -5.41 21.76
C GLY A 330 -16.68 -6.87 22.18
N LEU A 331 -16.07 -7.04 23.35
CA LEU A 331 -15.78 -8.33 23.97
C LEU A 331 -17.01 -9.25 24.09
N THR A 332 -18.15 -8.71 24.49
CA THR A 332 -19.37 -9.50 24.72
C THR A 332 -19.88 -10.16 23.45
N HIS A 333 -19.78 -9.49 22.29
CA HIS A 333 -20.20 -10.09 21.02
C HIS A 333 -19.34 -11.30 20.63
N VAL A 334 -18.03 -11.22 20.89
CA VAL A 334 -17.08 -12.31 20.63
C VAL A 334 -17.27 -13.46 21.62
N LEU A 335 -17.57 -13.17 22.89
CA LEU A 335 -17.91 -14.19 23.88
C LEU A 335 -19.18 -14.96 23.49
N ASP A 336 -20.23 -14.28 23.05
CA ASP A 336 -21.44 -14.94 22.55
C ASP A 336 -21.15 -15.85 21.35
N ALA A 337 -20.34 -15.39 20.39
CA ALA A 337 -19.94 -16.19 19.23
C ALA A 337 -19.16 -17.44 19.67
N ARG A 338 -18.33 -17.31 20.70
CA ARG A 338 -17.61 -18.43 21.30
C ARG A 338 -18.54 -19.43 21.99
N GLU A 339 -19.56 -18.97 22.71
CA GLU A 339 -20.56 -19.86 23.32
C GLU A 339 -21.42 -20.57 22.27
N LEU A 340 -21.81 -19.87 21.21
CA LEU A 340 -22.47 -20.47 20.05
C LEU A 340 -21.57 -21.55 19.42
N THR A 341 -20.28 -21.27 19.26
CA THR A 341 -19.31 -22.23 18.72
C THR A 341 -19.27 -23.51 19.55
N LYS A 342 -19.22 -23.40 20.89
CA LYS A 342 -19.29 -24.59 21.79
C LYS A 342 -20.60 -25.34 21.60
N LYS A 343 -21.73 -24.64 21.63
CA LYS A 343 -23.06 -25.21 21.54
C LYS A 343 -23.25 -26.04 20.28
N TYR A 344 -22.70 -25.57 19.17
CA TYR A 344 -22.82 -26.22 17.87
C TYR A 344 -21.61 -27.10 17.50
N GLY A 345 -20.79 -27.49 18.48
CA GLY A 345 -19.74 -28.49 18.32
C GLY A 345 -18.46 -28.01 17.60
N GLY A 346 -18.28 -26.71 17.47
CA GLY A 346 -17.07 -26.08 16.95
C GLY A 346 -15.95 -25.95 17.98
N ASN A 347 -14.79 -25.42 17.57
CA ASN A 347 -13.68 -25.17 18.49
C ASN A 347 -13.70 -23.73 19.02
N PRO A 348 -13.99 -23.51 20.32
CA PRO A 348 -14.13 -22.17 20.89
C PRO A 348 -12.80 -21.43 21.16
N THR A 349 -11.66 -22.06 20.87
CA THR A 349 -10.33 -21.40 20.94
C THR A 349 -9.76 -21.13 19.55
N ARG A 350 -10.49 -21.51 18.49
CA ARG A 350 -10.13 -21.28 17.10
C ARG A 350 -11.04 -20.22 16.49
N TRP A 351 -10.44 -19.25 15.83
CA TRP A 351 -11.11 -18.20 15.08
C TRP A 351 -11.58 -18.72 13.71
N ASP A 352 -10.65 -19.21 12.89
CA ASP A 352 -10.88 -19.48 11.47
C ASP A 352 -11.61 -20.80 11.22
N GLY A 353 -12.53 -20.82 10.25
CA GLY A 353 -13.14 -22.02 9.68
C GLY A 353 -14.67 -22.05 9.75
N ASP A 354 -15.28 -22.90 8.94
CA ASP A 354 -16.74 -22.95 8.69
C ASP A 354 -17.59 -23.39 9.89
N ASN A 355 -16.95 -23.75 11.00
CA ASN A 355 -17.62 -24.13 12.24
C ASN A 355 -16.91 -23.57 13.49
N ASN A 356 -16.23 -22.43 13.36
CA ASN A 356 -15.46 -21.82 14.46
C ASN A 356 -15.96 -20.40 14.77
N VAL A 357 -15.24 -19.66 15.62
CA VAL A 357 -15.76 -18.40 16.19
C VAL A 357 -16.09 -17.35 15.12
N GLU A 358 -15.30 -17.24 14.05
CA GLU A 358 -15.59 -16.35 12.92
C GLU A 358 -16.95 -16.65 12.29
N TYR A 359 -17.22 -17.94 12.03
CA TYR A 359 -18.50 -18.39 11.47
C TYR A 359 -19.66 -17.97 12.36
N TYR A 360 -19.62 -18.33 13.65
CA TYR A 360 -20.72 -18.02 14.57
C TYR A 360 -20.88 -16.52 14.86
N LEU A 361 -19.79 -15.76 14.80
CA LEU A 361 -19.85 -14.31 14.87
C LEU A 361 -20.64 -13.74 13.69
N SER A 362 -20.37 -14.20 12.46
CA SER A 362 -21.13 -13.79 11.26
C SER A 362 -22.63 -14.11 11.36
N LYS A 363 -22.97 -15.21 12.05
CA LYS A 363 -24.33 -15.70 12.26
C LYS A 363 -25.13 -14.91 13.29
N LYS A 364 -24.52 -14.02 14.07
CA LYS A 364 -25.22 -13.16 15.04
C LYS A 364 -26.15 -12.09 14.41
N SER A 365 -26.22 -12.04 13.09
CA SER A 365 -27.22 -11.25 12.37
C SER A 365 -28.54 -12.01 12.17
N GLU A 366 -28.53 -13.32 12.33
CA GLU A 366 -29.68 -14.20 12.08
C GLU A 366 -30.45 -14.48 13.40
N PRO A 367 -31.80 -14.33 13.43
CA PRO A 367 -32.61 -14.54 14.64
C PRO A 367 -32.43 -15.89 15.31
N LYS A 368 -32.13 -16.94 14.52
CA LYS A 368 -31.83 -18.26 15.03
C LYS A 368 -30.69 -18.25 16.04
N TYR A 369 -29.65 -17.42 15.85
CA TYR A 369 -28.44 -17.45 16.66
C TYR A 369 -28.42 -16.34 17.71
N TYR A 370 -28.83 -15.11 17.39
CA TYR A 370 -28.74 -14.03 18.38
C TYR A 370 -29.79 -14.10 19.49
N ARG A 371 -30.84 -14.92 19.32
CA ARG A 371 -31.88 -15.20 20.34
C ARG A 371 -31.62 -16.49 21.12
N GLU A 372 -30.49 -17.16 20.87
CA GLU A 372 -30.15 -18.40 21.56
C GLU A 372 -29.95 -18.19 23.06
N ALA A 373 -30.37 -19.18 23.84
CA ALA A 373 -30.06 -19.22 25.27
C ALA A 373 -28.54 -19.21 25.48
N GLY A 374 -28.05 -18.24 26.25
CA GLY A 374 -26.62 -18.02 26.52
C GLY A 374 -25.99 -16.85 25.73
N VAL A 375 -26.70 -16.28 24.74
CA VAL A 375 -26.27 -15.07 24.04
C VAL A 375 -26.72 -13.83 24.82
N VAL A 376 -25.77 -12.97 25.20
CA VAL A 376 -26.00 -11.80 26.06
C VAL A 376 -26.09 -10.50 25.27
N ALA A 377 -25.19 -10.27 24.30
CA ALA A 377 -25.14 -9.01 23.56
C ALA A 377 -26.21 -8.90 22.45
N GLY A 378 -26.83 -10.02 22.09
CA GLY A 378 -27.90 -10.06 21.10
C GLY A 378 -27.42 -9.80 19.67
N TYR A 379 -28.27 -9.13 18.87
CA TYR A 379 -28.08 -8.93 17.43
C TYR A 379 -26.78 -8.18 17.12
N CYS A 380 -26.09 -8.62 16.06
CA CYS A 380 -24.94 -7.92 15.52
C CYS A 380 -24.83 -8.11 14.01
N LYS A 381 -24.55 -7.03 13.28
CA LYS A 381 -24.14 -7.10 11.86
C LYS A 381 -22.65 -7.41 11.74
N CYS A 382 -22.29 -8.59 12.24
CA CYS A 382 -20.93 -9.01 12.55
C CYS A 382 -20.11 -9.49 11.34
N ILE A 383 -20.46 -9.06 10.12
CA ILE A 383 -19.61 -9.23 8.94
C ILE A 383 -18.50 -8.17 8.89
N GLU A 384 -18.76 -6.97 9.41
CA GLU A 384 -17.80 -5.86 9.45
C GLU A 384 -16.55 -6.18 10.30
N PRO A 385 -16.65 -6.77 11.51
CA PRO A 385 -15.49 -7.13 12.33
C PRO A 385 -14.62 -8.22 11.69
N ILE A 386 -15.24 -9.14 10.94
CA ILE A 386 -14.52 -10.19 10.20
C ILE A 386 -13.70 -9.57 9.07
N ASN A 387 -14.31 -8.67 8.31
CA ASN A 387 -13.62 -7.94 7.25
C ASN A 387 -12.53 -7.02 7.81
N TYR A 388 -12.79 -6.37 8.94
CA TYR A 388 -11.81 -5.56 9.67
C TYR A 388 -10.52 -6.34 9.97
N ILE A 389 -10.65 -7.55 10.52
CA ILE A 389 -9.49 -8.42 10.80
C ILE A 389 -8.73 -8.76 9.52
N ARG A 390 -9.44 -9.21 8.48
CA ARG A 390 -8.83 -9.60 7.20
C ARG A 390 -8.06 -8.44 6.57
N LEU A 391 -8.62 -7.23 6.61
CA LEU A 391 -7.99 -6.02 6.09
C LEU A 391 -6.73 -5.65 6.87
N ILE A 392 -6.76 -5.72 8.21
CA ILE A 392 -5.59 -5.46 9.05
C ILE A 392 -4.49 -6.47 8.79
N LEU A 393 -4.79 -7.77 8.81
CA LEU A 393 -3.79 -8.81 8.58
C LEU A 393 -3.20 -8.73 7.16
N SER A 394 -4.04 -8.50 6.15
CA SER A 394 -3.55 -8.28 4.77
C SER A 394 -2.67 -7.03 4.66
N ARG A 395 -3.02 -5.94 5.35
CA ARG A 395 -2.19 -4.72 5.40
C ARG A 395 -0.88 -4.94 6.14
N TYR A 396 -0.92 -5.68 7.24
CA TYR A 396 0.27 -6.03 8.00
C TYR A 396 1.26 -6.84 7.15
N GLU A 397 0.81 -7.84 6.39
CA GLU A 397 1.67 -8.57 5.45
C GLU A 397 2.30 -7.65 4.40
N ARG A 398 1.55 -6.67 3.89
CA ARG A 398 2.07 -5.67 2.94
C ARG A 398 3.09 -4.74 3.59
N TYR A 399 2.84 -4.27 4.81
CA TYR A 399 3.76 -3.42 5.55
C TYR A 399 5.08 -4.13 5.88
N LYS A 400 5.06 -5.44 6.14
CA LYS A 400 6.29 -6.24 6.28
C LYS A 400 7.12 -6.30 5.00
N GLN A 401 6.48 -6.23 3.83
CA GLN A 401 7.17 -6.21 2.53
C GLN A 401 7.76 -4.82 2.24
N LEU A 402 7.01 -3.76 2.56
CA LEU A 402 7.45 -2.37 2.33
C LEU A 402 8.57 -1.95 3.28
N ILE A 403 8.51 -2.38 4.54
CA ILE A 403 9.52 -2.09 5.55
C ILE A 403 9.93 -3.41 6.20
N PRO A 404 11.03 -4.03 5.73
CA PRO A 404 11.60 -5.22 6.36
C PRO A 404 11.99 -4.96 7.82
N ALA A 405 12.07 -6.04 8.61
CA ALA A 405 12.29 -5.98 10.06
C ALA A 405 13.70 -5.48 10.44
#